data_AF-A0A537Q9W2-F1
#
_entry.id   AF-A0A537Q9W2-F1
#
_cell.length_a   1.000
_cell.length_b   1.000
_cell.length_c   1.000
_cell.angle_alpha   90.00
_cell.angle_beta   90.00
_cell.angle_gamma   90.00
#
_symmetry.space_group_name_H-M   'P 1'
#
loop_
_entity.id
_entity.type
_entity.pdbx_description
1 polymer ?
#
loop_
_entity_poly.entity_id
_entity_poly.type
_entity_poly.pdbx_seq_one_letter_code
_entity_poly.pdbx_strand_id
1 'polypeptide(L)'
;MQIAFGAVRLTELRLAVLCLALAVDGSALAGEANTIQQVVETFAQAAVQQGVTPGVGVGVVNNGRSYGWAFGYADPVKKTPFATDSIFEIASVTKVFTTNLLGQAVFEKRLKLSDSLAQFPRQLGSFMVALTGQVTLEQLGDFTAGFPSYAPRCKVPIVPGCLPSARPIISDYSAQDFLAYFRNTTPMNYQAMPPAM
;
A
#
# COMPACT_ATOMS: atom_id res chain seq x y z
N MET A 1 23.85 62.28 -44.20
CA MET A 1 24.39 61.70 -42.95
C MET A 1 23.67 62.34 -41.79
N GLN A 2 22.74 61.62 -41.15
CA GLN A 2 22.33 61.79 -39.75
C GLN A 2 21.36 60.66 -39.40
N ILE A 3 21.88 59.64 -38.71
CA ILE A 3 21.12 58.53 -38.15
C ILE A 3 20.63 59.01 -36.78
N ALA A 4 19.32 59.15 -36.63
CA ALA A 4 18.71 59.47 -35.33
C ALA A 4 18.52 58.18 -34.53
N PHE A 5 19.33 57.99 -33.49
CA PHE A 5 19.09 56.96 -32.48
C PHE A 5 17.95 57.42 -31.57
N GLY A 6 16.78 56.79 -31.72
CA GLY A 6 15.65 56.98 -30.82
C GLY A 6 15.99 56.45 -29.42
N ALA A 7 15.96 57.35 -28.42
CA ALA A 7 16.18 57.01 -27.03
C ALA A 7 15.06 56.09 -26.51
N VAL A 8 15.43 54.86 -26.17
CA VAL A 8 14.55 53.92 -25.47
C VAL A 8 14.31 54.47 -24.05
N ARG A 9 13.04 54.72 -23.69
CA ARG A 9 12.68 55.31 -22.40
C ARG A 9 12.87 54.30 -21.27
N LEU A 10 13.51 54.72 -20.17
CA LEU A 10 13.80 53.92 -18.96
C LEU A 10 12.58 53.23 -18.33
N THR A 11 11.36 53.67 -18.63
CA THR A 11 10.11 53.04 -18.17
C THR A 11 9.77 51.73 -18.88
N GLU A 12 10.17 51.55 -20.15
CA GLU A 12 9.92 50.29 -20.88
C GLU A 12 10.90 49.18 -20.47
N LEU A 13 12.07 49.57 -19.97
CA LEU A 13 13.08 48.64 -19.46
C LEU A 13 12.64 47.95 -18.15
N ARG A 14 11.78 48.60 -17.34
CA ARG A 14 11.30 48.05 -16.07
C ARG A 14 10.20 46.98 -16.24
N LEU A 15 9.41 47.05 -17.31
CA LEU A 15 8.36 46.05 -17.60
C LEU A 15 8.96 44.75 -18.13
N ALA A 16 10.03 44.82 -18.94
CA ALA A 16 10.69 43.64 -19.51
C ALA A 16 11.43 42.79 -18.45
N VAL A 17 11.99 43.43 -17.42
CA VAL A 17 12.70 42.73 -16.32
C VAL A 17 11.73 42.01 -15.38
N LEU A 18 10.50 42.49 -15.21
CA LEU A 18 9.48 41.86 -14.36
C LEU A 18 8.91 40.57 -14.99
N CYS A 19 8.80 40.51 -16.33
CA CYS A 19 8.39 39.28 -17.03
C CYS A 19 9.49 38.21 -17.05
N LEU A 20 10.77 38.60 -17.05
CA LEU A 20 11.89 37.65 -17.08
C LEU A 20 12.10 36.95 -15.72
N ALA A 21 11.74 37.61 -14.60
CA ALA A 21 11.83 37.01 -13.27
C ALA A 21 10.74 35.95 -12.98
N LEU A 22 9.59 35.99 -13.67
CA LEU A 22 8.51 34.99 -13.51
C LEU A 22 8.69 33.75 -14.39
N ALA A 23 9.60 33.78 -15.36
CA ALA A 23 9.82 32.66 -16.29
C ALA A 23 10.82 31.61 -15.76
N VAL A 24 11.67 31.97 -14.78
CA VAL A 24 12.77 31.09 -14.32
C VAL A 24 12.26 29.92 -13.48
N ASP A 25 11.13 30.07 -12.77
CA ASP A 25 10.59 29.00 -11.93
C ASP A 25 9.88 27.89 -12.75
N GLY A 26 9.41 28.18 -13.96
CA GLY A 26 8.67 27.21 -14.78
C GLY A 26 9.54 26.14 -15.45
N SER A 27 10.76 26.49 -15.86
CA SER A 27 11.62 25.59 -16.64
C SER A 27 12.23 24.47 -15.80
N ALA A 28 12.59 24.73 -14.55
CA ALA A 28 13.09 23.71 -13.62
C ALA A 28 12.00 22.69 -13.26
N LEU A 29 10.77 23.16 -13.04
CA LEU A 29 9.61 22.32 -12.75
C LEU A 29 9.22 21.43 -13.94
N ALA A 30 9.26 21.97 -15.16
CA ALA A 30 9.04 21.21 -16.37
C ALA A 30 10.13 20.16 -16.59
N GLY A 31 11.40 20.49 -16.28
CA GLY A 31 12.53 19.57 -16.36
C GLY A 31 12.38 18.35 -15.42
N GLU A 32 11.98 18.58 -14.17
CA GLU A 32 11.79 17.51 -13.17
C GLU A 32 10.67 16.54 -13.58
N ALA A 33 9.50 17.07 -13.97
CA ALA A 33 8.38 16.26 -14.42
C ALA A 33 8.73 15.42 -15.66
N ASN A 34 9.50 16.00 -16.60
CA ASN A 34 9.98 15.28 -17.78
C ASN A 34 10.92 14.13 -17.43
N THR A 35 11.82 14.31 -16.45
CA THR A 35 12.71 13.22 -16.00
C THR A 35 11.92 12.09 -15.33
N ILE A 36 10.95 12.41 -14.46
CA ILE A 36 10.13 11.38 -13.81
C ILE A 36 9.30 10.63 -14.84
N GLN A 37 8.69 11.33 -15.79
CA GLN A 37 7.93 10.72 -16.88
C GLN A 37 8.78 9.73 -17.68
N GLN A 38 9.99 10.11 -18.08
CA GLN A 38 10.89 9.23 -18.83
C GLN A 38 11.20 7.93 -18.06
N VAL A 39 11.44 8.01 -16.76
CA VAL A 39 11.65 6.83 -15.91
C VAL A 39 10.40 5.95 -15.89
N VAL A 40 9.23 6.56 -15.68
CA VAL A 40 7.95 5.84 -15.62
C VAL A 40 7.64 5.15 -16.94
N GLU A 41 7.77 5.82 -18.08
CA GLU A 41 7.58 5.23 -19.40
C GLU A 41 8.57 4.09 -19.65
N THR A 42 9.85 4.28 -19.31
CA THR A 42 10.89 3.25 -19.49
C THR A 42 10.59 1.94 -18.77
N PHE A 43 10.02 1.99 -17.56
CA PHE A 43 9.78 0.78 -16.77
C PHE A 43 8.32 0.30 -16.82
N ALA A 44 7.37 1.18 -16.56
CA ALA A 44 5.96 0.80 -16.40
C ALA A 44 5.29 0.55 -17.76
N GLN A 45 5.50 1.42 -18.74
CA GLN A 45 4.95 1.21 -20.08
C GLN A 45 5.60 0.00 -20.76
N ALA A 46 6.92 -0.17 -20.60
CA ALA A 46 7.63 -1.34 -21.12
C ALA A 46 7.10 -2.66 -20.53
N ALA A 47 6.79 -2.72 -19.23
CA ALA A 47 6.20 -3.90 -18.60
C ALA A 47 4.85 -4.29 -19.24
N VAL A 48 4.03 -3.30 -19.63
CA VAL A 48 2.78 -3.55 -20.36
C VAL A 48 3.06 -4.02 -21.78
N GLN A 49 3.95 -3.34 -22.52
CA GLN A 49 4.28 -3.67 -23.91
C GLN A 49 4.92 -5.06 -24.05
N GLN A 50 5.70 -5.48 -23.06
CA GLN A 50 6.33 -6.80 -23.01
C GLN A 50 5.40 -7.90 -22.48
N GLY A 51 4.15 -7.57 -22.11
CA GLY A 51 3.16 -8.53 -21.63
C GLY A 51 3.40 -9.04 -20.20
N VAL A 52 4.20 -8.33 -19.39
CA VAL A 52 4.43 -8.67 -17.97
C VAL A 52 3.17 -8.46 -17.14
N THR A 53 2.40 -7.41 -17.45
CA THR A 53 1.11 -7.09 -16.82
C THR A 53 0.16 -6.51 -17.86
N PRO A 54 -1.17 -6.78 -17.79
CA PRO A 54 -2.14 -6.18 -18.71
C PRO A 54 -2.28 -4.65 -18.54
N GLY A 55 -1.97 -4.13 -17.36
CA GLY A 55 -2.02 -2.70 -17.06
C GLY A 55 -1.27 -2.36 -15.78
N VAL A 56 -0.94 -1.08 -15.62
CA VAL A 56 -0.21 -0.56 -14.45
C VAL A 56 -0.53 0.92 -14.24
N GLY A 57 -0.74 1.30 -12.99
CA GLY A 57 -0.76 2.70 -12.54
C GLY A 57 0.49 3.01 -11.72
N VAL A 58 1.07 4.19 -11.92
CA VAL A 58 2.23 4.67 -11.16
C VAL A 58 1.92 6.05 -10.60
N GLY A 59 1.98 6.16 -9.27
CA GLY A 59 1.90 7.43 -8.56
C GLY A 59 3.27 7.81 -8.00
N VAL A 60 3.70 9.06 -8.19
CA VAL A 60 4.96 9.59 -7.64
C VAL A 60 4.65 10.85 -6.85
N VAL A 61 5.12 10.92 -5.61
CA VAL A 61 5.12 12.15 -4.81
C VAL A 61 6.56 12.63 -4.67
N ASN A 62 6.87 13.80 -5.22
CA ASN A 62 8.19 14.40 -5.14
C ASN A 62 8.08 15.90 -4.86
N ASN A 63 8.87 16.43 -3.92
CA ASN A 63 8.87 17.86 -3.56
C ASN A 63 7.46 18.43 -3.29
N GLY A 64 6.59 17.66 -2.63
CA GLY A 64 5.21 18.06 -2.32
C GLY A 64 4.25 18.04 -3.52
N ARG A 65 4.69 17.58 -4.69
CA ARG A 65 3.89 17.42 -5.90
C ARG A 65 3.57 15.96 -6.14
N SER A 66 2.35 15.69 -6.59
CA SER A 66 1.89 14.36 -6.97
C SER A 66 1.74 14.25 -8.47
N TYR A 67 2.25 13.16 -9.04
CA TYR A 67 2.16 12.83 -10.44
C TYR A 67 1.55 11.43 -10.58
N GLY A 68 0.80 11.20 -11.66
CA GLY A 68 0.14 9.94 -11.93
C GLY A 68 0.22 9.56 -13.40
N TRP A 69 0.56 8.31 -13.67
CA TRP A 69 0.55 7.71 -15.01
C TRP A 69 -0.18 6.38 -14.97
N ALA A 70 -0.80 6.01 -16.08
CA ALA A 70 -1.44 4.72 -16.24
C ALA A 70 -1.22 4.19 -17.66
N PHE A 71 -0.99 2.88 -17.78
CA PHE A 71 -0.76 2.21 -19.05
C PHE A 71 -1.56 0.90 -19.12
N GLY A 72 -1.96 0.50 -20.32
CA GLY A 72 -2.65 -0.77 -20.56
C GLY A 72 -4.11 -0.77 -20.14
N TYR A 73 -4.59 -1.93 -19.70
CA TYR A 73 -6.00 -2.19 -19.42
C TYR A 73 -6.21 -2.67 -17.99
N ALA A 74 -7.23 -2.12 -17.31
CA ALA A 74 -7.75 -2.65 -16.05
C ALA A 74 -8.54 -3.96 -16.28
N ASP A 75 -9.21 -4.07 -17.43
CA ASP A 75 -9.83 -5.31 -17.90
C ASP A 75 -9.37 -5.57 -19.33
N PRO A 76 -8.42 -6.50 -19.57
CA PRO A 76 -7.92 -6.78 -20.91
C PRO A 76 -8.94 -7.51 -21.80
N VAL A 77 -9.93 -8.20 -21.22
CA VAL A 77 -10.98 -8.90 -21.99
C VAL A 77 -11.98 -7.90 -22.54
N LYS A 78 -12.46 -6.98 -21.69
CA LYS A 78 -13.37 -5.90 -22.09
C LYS A 78 -12.65 -4.70 -22.71
N LYS A 79 -11.31 -4.72 -22.73
CA LYS A 79 -10.45 -3.60 -23.14
C LYS A 79 -10.77 -2.31 -22.39
N THR A 80 -11.07 -2.42 -21.09
CA THR A 80 -11.27 -1.23 -20.23
C THR A 80 -9.90 -0.63 -19.90
N PRO A 81 -9.62 0.63 -20.27
CA PRO A 81 -8.32 1.25 -20.01
C PRO A 81 -7.98 1.28 -18.52
N PHE A 82 -6.70 1.12 -18.18
CA PHE A 82 -6.23 1.44 -16.84
C PHE A 82 -6.11 2.96 -16.71
N ALA A 83 -6.68 3.52 -15.65
CA ALA A 83 -6.65 4.95 -15.37
C ALA A 83 -6.03 5.22 -13.99
N THR A 84 -5.58 6.46 -13.75
CA THR A 84 -4.93 6.85 -12.48
C THR A 84 -5.85 6.77 -11.27
N ASP A 85 -7.17 6.70 -11.49
CA ASP A 85 -8.22 6.55 -10.49
C ASP A 85 -8.85 5.14 -10.50
N SER A 86 -8.28 4.19 -11.23
CA SER A 86 -8.73 2.80 -11.22
C SER A 86 -8.56 2.17 -9.84
N ILE A 87 -9.59 1.45 -9.39
CA ILE A 87 -9.57 0.71 -8.12
C ILE A 87 -9.04 -0.70 -8.35
N PHE A 88 -8.10 -1.14 -7.53
CA PHE A 88 -7.52 -2.48 -7.59
C PHE A 88 -7.20 -3.03 -6.19
N GLU A 89 -7.05 -4.35 -6.10
CA GLU A 89 -6.68 -5.02 -4.85
C GLU A 89 -5.21 -4.77 -4.51
N ILE A 90 -4.94 -4.24 -3.32
CA ILE A 90 -3.58 -3.84 -2.89
C ILE A 90 -2.84 -4.90 -2.07
N ALA A 91 -3.45 -6.08 -1.87
CA ALA A 91 -2.88 -7.23 -1.17
C ALA A 91 -2.21 -6.86 0.18
N SER A 92 -0.93 -7.21 0.37
CA SER A 92 -0.21 -6.97 1.64
C SER A 92 -0.02 -5.50 1.99
N VAL A 93 -0.24 -4.56 1.07
CA VAL A 93 -0.24 -3.12 1.40
C VAL A 93 -1.35 -2.78 2.41
N THR A 94 -2.45 -3.55 2.44
CA THR A 94 -3.51 -3.43 3.47
C THR A 94 -2.96 -3.47 4.90
N LYS A 95 -1.86 -4.20 5.14
CA LYS A 95 -1.24 -4.31 6.47
C LYS A 95 -0.77 -2.96 6.99
N VAL A 96 -0.29 -2.06 6.12
CA VAL A 96 0.14 -0.70 6.50
C VAL A 96 -1.03 0.09 7.08
N PHE A 97 -2.22 -0.03 6.48
CA PHE A 97 -3.42 0.62 7.00
C PHE A 97 -3.85 0.03 8.34
N THR A 98 -3.86 -1.31 8.46
CA THR A 98 -4.24 -1.99 9.71
C THR A 98 -3.28 -1.68 10.86
N THR A 99 -1.96 -1.70 10.63
CA THR A 99 -0.98 -1.38 11.68
C THR A 99 -0.97 0.11 12.01
N ASN A 100 -1.28 0.98 11.05
CA ASN A 100 -1.50 2.41 11.33
C ASN A 100 -2.71 2.63 12.25
N LEU A 101 -3.83 1.94 12.03
CA LEU A 101 -5.00 1.98 12.93
C LEU A 101 -4.65 1.51 14.36
N LEU A 102 -3.84 0.46 14.48
CA LEU A 102 -3.31 0.03 15.78
C LEU A 102 -2.46 1.14 16.43
N GLY A 103 -1.54 1.74 15.67
CA GLY A 103 -0.70 2.85 16.13
C GLY A 103 -1.53 4.05 16.61
N GLN A 104 -2.58 4.42 15.89
CA GLN A 104 -3.52 5.48 16.31
C GLN A 104 -4.21 5.11 17.62
N ALA A 105 -4.73 3.88 17.76
CA ALA A 105 -5.39 3.44 18.99
C ALA A 105 -4.44 3.41 20.20
N VAL A 106 -3.16 3.07 19.99
CA VAL A 106 -2.12 3.13 21.02
C VAL A 106 -1.80 4.59 21.39
N PHE A 107 -1.66 5.47 20.41
CA PHE A 107 -1.45 6.91 20.63
C PHE A 107 -2.60 7.54 21.42
N GLU A 108 -3.84 7.16 21.11
CA GLU A 108 -5.06 7.56 21.82
C GLU A 108 -5.23 6.88 23.19
N LYS A 109 -4.28 6.04 23.62
CA LYS A 109 -4.32 5.24 24.87
C LYS A 109 -5.54 4.33 24.99
N ARG A 110 -6.14 3.94 23.86
CA ARG A 110 -7.27 2.99 23.80
C ARG A 110 -6.81 1.54 23.83
N LEU A 111 -5.58 1.29 23.40
CA LEU A 111 -4.90 0.00 23.42
C LEU A 111 -3.44 0.20 23.87
N LYS A 112 -2.79 -0.88 24.30
CA LYS A 112 -1.34 -0.96 24.48
C LYS A 112 -0.79 -2.06 23.58
N LEU A 113 0.42 -1.88 23.06
CA LEU A 113 1.09 -2.92 22.27
C LEU A 113 1.30 -4.22 23.08
N SER A 114 1.47 -4.08 24.40
CA SER A 114 1.57 -5.19 25.35
C SER A 114 0.23 -5.88 25.67
N ASP A 115 -0.90 -5.37 25.17
CA ASP A 115 -2.19 -6.02 25.40
C ASP A 115 -2.17 -7.40 24.72
N SER A 116 -2.58 -8.41 25.47
CA SER A 116 -2.63 -9.79 25.00
C SER A 116 -3.99 -10.11 24.38
N LEU A 117 -4.04 -11.08 23.47
CA LEU A 117 -5.27 -11.47 22.79
C LEU A 117 -6.38 -11.92 23.76
N ALA A 118 -6.02 -12.48 24.91
CA ALA A 118 -6.95 -12.86 25.96
C ALA A 118 -7.79 -11.69 26.52
N GLN A 119 -7.35 -10.44 26.31
CA GLN A 119 -8.08 -9.24 26.75
C GLN A 119 -9.24 -8.85 25.83
N PHE A 120 -9.41 -9.52 24.69
CA PHE A 120 -10.43 -9.20 23.68
C PHE A 120 -11.47 -10.32 23.48
N PRO A 121 -12.11 -10.87 24.54
CA PRO A 121 -12.99 -12.03 24.41
C PRO A 121 -14.27 -11.74 23.63
N ARG A 122 -14.72 -10.48 23.53
CA ARG A 122 -15.90 -10.12 22.71
C ARG A 122 -15.62 -10.25 21.22
N GLN A 123 -14.41 -9.89 20.80
CA GLN A 123 -13.98 -9.91 19.41
C GLN A 123 -13.43 -11.29 19.03
N LEU A 124 -12.61 -11.86 19.92
CA LEU A 124 -11.82 -13.05 19.63
C LEU A 124 -12.41 -14.32 20.24
N GLY A 125 -13.43 -14.24 21.10
CA GLY A 125 -13.99 -15.40 21.81
C GLY A 125 -12.98 -16.09 22.74
N SER A 126 -13.31 -17.30 23.19
CA SER A 126 -12.42 -18.10 24.01
C SER A 126 -11.37 -18.81 23.16
N PHE A 127 -10.11 -18.76 23.58
CA PHE A 127 -9.04 -19.54 22.99
C PHE A 127 -9.07 -20.96 23.55
N MET A 128 -9.06 -21.98 22.68
CA MET A 128 -8.96 -23.38 23.11
C MET A 128 -7.55 -23.70 23.63
N VAL A 129 -6.55 -22.94 23.17
CA VAL A 129 -5.17 -22.97 23.66
C VAL A 129 -4.90 -21.69 24.46
N ALA A 130 -4.75 -21.81 25.78
CA ALA A 130 -4.49 -20.67 26.67
C ALA A 130 -3.25 -19.87 26.26
N LEU A 131 -2.24 -20.54 25.68
CA LEU A 131 -1.00 -19.92 25.22
C LEU A 131 -1.21 -19.00 24.01
N THR A 132 -2.16 -19.28 23.12
CA THR A 132 -2.50 -18.36 22.02
C THR A 132 -3.06 -17.04 22.53
N GLY A 133 -3.75 -17.06 23.67
CA GLY A 133 -4.22 -15.86 24.36
C GLY A 133 -3.10 -14.95 24.89
N GLN A 134 -1.86 -15.45 24.99
CA GLN A 134 -0.70 -14.67 25.45
C GLN A 134 -0.02 -13.86 24.35
N VAL A 135 -0.35 -14.11 23.08
CA VAL A 135 0.15 -13.31 21.96
C VAL A 135 -0.22 -11.85 22.19
N THR A 136 0.71 -10.93 21.99
CA THR A 136 0.48 -9.49 22.15
C THR A 136 0.13 -8.82 20.83
N LEU A 137 -0.47 -7.63 20.90
CA LEU A 137 -0.71 -6.80 19.71
C LEU A 137 0.60 -6.39 19.01
N GLU A 138 1.69 -6.21 19.77
CA GLU A 138 3.04 -6.00 19.24
C GLU A 138 3.48 -7.13 18.32
N GLN A 139 3.43 -8.37 18.83
CA GLN A 139 3.84 -9.58 18.11
C GLN A 139 3.01 -9.84 16.83
N LEU A 140 1.75 -9.39 16.80
CA LEU A 140 0.95 -9.41 15.58
C LEU A 140 1.38 -8.32 14.59
N GLY A 141 1.70 -7.13 15.09
CA GLY A 141 2.07 -5.97 14.28
C GLY A 141 3.46 -6.06 13.64
N ASP A 142 4.40 -6.76 14.30
CA ASP A 142 5.78 -6.95 13.84
C ASP A 142 6.05 -8.35 13.25
N PHE A 143 5.01 -9.20 13.19
CA PHE A 143 5.03 -10.56 12.65
C PHE A 143 5.89 -11.56 13.44
N THR A 144 6.14 -11.33 14.74
CA THR A 144 6.86 -12.27 15.61
C THR A 144 5.95 -13.16 16.45
N ALA A 145 4.64 -13.16 16.21
CA ALA A 145 3.71 -14.03 16.95
C ALA A 145 3.96 -15.53 16.75
N GLY A 146 4.62 -15.94 15.66
CA GLY A 146 4.93 -17.35 15.38
C GLY A 146 3.76 -18.15 14.81
N PHE A 147 2.76 -17.48 14.22
CA PHE A 147 1.70 -18.15 13.46
C PHE A 147 2.21 -18.64 12.10
N PRO A 148 1.71 -19.78 11.59
CA PRO A 148 1.96 -20.18 10.21
C PRO A 148 1.44 -19.15 9.21
N SER A 149 2.14 -19.00 8.07
CA SER A 149 1.74 -18.05 7.01
C SER A 149 0.41 -18.39 6.34
N TYR A 150 -0.05 -19.64 6.46
CA TYR A 150 -1.27 -20.12 5.81
C TYR A 150 -2.07 -21.02 6.76
N ALA A 151 -3.39 -20.80 6.80
CA ALA A 151 -4.32 -21.74 7.38
C ALA A 151 -4.36 -23.05 6.58
N PRO A 152 -4.71 -24.19 7.23
CA PRO A 152 -4.82 -25.47 6.55
C PRO A 152 -5.92 -25.42 5.48
N ARG A 153 -5.79 -26.26 4.45
CA ARG A 153 -6.87 -26.44 3.46
C ARG A 153 -8.01 -27.26 4.05
N CYS A 154 -9.24 -26.86 3.73
CA CYS A 154 -10.43 -27.56 4.17
C CYS A 154 -10.47 -29.00 3.65
N LYS A 155 -10.87 -29.91 4.54
CA LYS A 155 -11.27 -31.27 4.20
C LYS A 155 -12.79 -31.33 4.16
N VAL A 156 -13.37 -32.21 3.36
CA VAL A 156 -14.83 -32.40 3.30
C VAL A 156 -15.26 -33.31 4.47
N PRO A 157 -16.31 -32.96 5.24
CA PRO A 157 -17.13 -31.75 5.14
C PRO A 157 -16.39 -30.49 5.65
N ILE A 158 -16.59 -29.37 4.96
CA ILE A 158 -15.94 -28.10 5.29
C ILE A 158 -16.46 -27.60 6.65
N VAL A 159 -15.54 -27.37 7.59
CA VAL A 159 -15.80 -26.80 8.92
C VAL A 159 -14.96 -25.54 9.13
N PRO A 160 -15.40 -24.57 9.95
CA PRO A 160 -14.62 -23.36 10.21
C PRO A 160 -13.21 -23.66 10.73
N GLY A 161 -12.23 -22.85 10.34
CA GLY A 161 -10.83 -22.99 10.74
C GLY A 161 -9.87 -23.45 9.64
N CYS A 162 -10.31 -23.42 8.39
CA CYS A 162 -9.53 -23.79 7.21
C CYS A 162 -9.86 -22.87 6.03
N LEU A 163 -9.00 -22.86 5.01
CA LEU A 163 -9.25 -22.16 3.75
C LEU A 163 -9.76 -23.12 2.68
N PRO A 164 -10.76 -22.73 1.87
CA PRO A 164 -11.33 -23.60 0.84
C PRO A 164 -10.38 -23.82 -0.35
N SER A 165 -9.41 -22.91 -0.56
CA SER A 165 -8.38 -23.05 -1.58
C SER A 165 -7.05 -22.42 -1.11
N ALA A 166 -5.99 -22.57 -1.91
CA ALA A 166 -4.71 -21.93 -1.62
C ALA A 166 -4.72 -20.40 -1.85
N ARG A 167 -5.68 -19.91 -2.63
CA ARG A 167 -5.88 -18.48 -2.94
C ARG A 167 -7.39 -18.22 -2.99
N PRO A 168 -8.07 -18.23 -1.83
CA PRO A 168 -9.50 -17.97 -1.79
C PRO A 168 -9.75 -16.49 -2.09
N ILE A 169 -10.86 -16.19 -2.76
CA ILE A 169 -11.36 -14.81 -2.85
C ILE A 169 -12.09 -14.46 -1.55
N ILE A 170 -12.28 -13.16 -1.28
CA ILE A 170 -12.84 -12.71 0.00
C ILE A 170 -14.28 -13.19 0.25
N SER A 171 -15.00 -13.61 -0.80
CA SER A 171 -16.32 -14.24 -0.67
C SER A 171 -16.28 -15.72 -0.28
N ASP A 172 -15.11 -16.37 -0.34
CA ASP A 172 -14.98 -17.81 -0.07
C ASP A 172 -14.82 -18.11 1.43
N TYR A 173 -14.59 -17.10 2.26
CA TYR A 173 -14.38 -17.26 3.69
C TYR A 173 -14.92 -16.08 4.49
N SER A 174 -15.15 -16.31 5.77
CA SER A 174 -15.59 -15.31 6.73
C SER A 174 -14.50 -14.97 7.75
N ALA A 175 -14.70 -13.88 8.49
CA ALA A 175 -13.86 -13.59 9.65
C ALA A 175 -13.95 -14.72 10.70
N GLN A 176 -15.08 -15.41 10.79
CA GLN A 176 -15.28 -16.53 11.72
C GLN A 176 -14.38 -17.73 11.38
N ASP A 177 -14.11 -18.00 10.09
CA ASP A 177 -13.20 -19.07 9.67
C ASP A 177 -11.77 -18.81 10.14
N PHE A 178 -11.30 -17.56 10.00
CA PHE A 178 -10.01 -17.13 10.51
C PHE A 178 -9.95 -17.19 12.04
N LEU A 179 -10.99 -16.72 12.74
CA LEU A 179 -11.05 -16.79 14.20
C LEU A 179 -11.02 -18.23 14.70
N ALA A 180 -11.77 -19.14 14.06
CA ALA A 180 -11.77 -20.56 14.40
C ALA A 180 -10.37 -21.18 14.21
N TYR A 181 -9.65 -20.82 13.14
CA TYR A 181 -8.29 -21.27 12.91
C TYR A 181 -7.34 -20.79 14.01
N PHE A 182 -7.34 -19.48 14.30
CA PHE A 182 -6.43 -18.91 15.29
C PHE A 182 -6.73 -19.40 16.71
N ARG A 183 -8.01 -19.58 17.09
CA ARG A 183 -8.38 -20.14 18.41
C ARG A 183 -7.81 -21.53 18.68
N ASN A 184 -7.56 -22.29 17.61
CA ASN A 184 -7.11 -23.68 17.66
C ASN A 184 -5.62 -23.84 17.31
N THR A 185 -4.94 -22.75 16.95
CA THR A 185 -3.54 -22.79 16.52
C THR A 185 -2.64 -22.30 17.64
N THR A 186 -1.69 -23.15 18.06
CA THR A 186 -0.61 -22.76 18.96
C THR A 186 0.53 -22.12 18.15
N PRO A 187 0.88 -20.85 18.39
CA PRO A 187 2.01 -20.24 17.72
C PRO A 187 3.33 -20.93 18.13
N MET A 188 4.30 -21.02 17.22
CA MET A 188 5.56 -21.74 17.45
C MET A 188 6.35 -21.21 18.66
N ASN A 189 6.33 -19.90 18.87
CA ASN A 189 7.01 -19.24 19.99
C ASN A 189 6.39 -19.57 21.36
N TYR A 190 5.24 -20.24 21.36
CA TYR A 190 4.49 -20.64 22.53
C TYR A 190 4.32 -22.17 22.62
N GLN A 191 5.06 -22.94 21.82
CA GLN A 191 5.17 -24.38 22.01
C GLN A 191 6.16 -24.65 23.15
N ALA A 192 5.80 -25.53 24.09
CA ALA A 192 6.74 -25.98 25.11
C ALA A 192 7.92 -26.67 24.42
N MET A 193 9.09 -26.02 24.46
CA MET A 193 10.32 -26.34 23.74
C MET A 193 10.27 -26.02 22.22
N PRO A 194 11.17 -25.17 21.69
CA PRO A 194 11.28 -24.95 20.26
C PRO A 194 11.66 -26.28 19.57
N PRO A 195 11.16 -26.57 18.35
CA PRO A 195 11.61 -27.72 17.59
C PRO A 195 13.13 -27.63 17.44
N ALA A 196 13.83 -28.74 17.71
CA ALA A 196 15.27 -28.82 17.51
C ALA A 196 15.58 -28.44 16.05
N MET A 197 16.47 -27.45 15.87
CA MET A 197 17.05 -27.07 14.59
C MET A 197 17.86 -28.22 13.99
#